data_AF-A0A6I3EYB1-F1
#
_entry.id   AF-A0A6I3EYB1-F1
#
_cell.length_a   1.000
_cell.length_b   1.000
_cell.length_c   1.000
_cell.angle_alpha   90.00
_cell.angle_beta   90.00
_cell.angle_gamma   90.00
#
_symmetry.space_group_name_H-M   'P 1'
#
loop_
_entity.id
_entity.type
_entity.pdbx_description
1 polymer ?
#
loop_
_entity_poly.entity_id
_entity_poly.type
_entity_poly.pdbx_seq_one_letter_code
_entity_poly.pdbx_strand_id
1 'polypeptide(L)'
;MLIVIVVLGLLAAVVTFSVRGLTDKARTSSCAVDKHNIETALDSYVAFYGEPAPTLDEAGLITVGMLGKASVLWDVSGRSVVPQPGASTTCV
;
A
#
# COMPACT_ATOMS: atom_id res chain seq x y z
N MET A 1 19.35 -38.80 -14.58
CA MET A 1 18.45 -38.05 -13.68
C MET A 1 19.17 -37.19 -12.64
N LEU A 2 20.47 -37.43 -12.35
CA LEU A 2 21.24 -36.62 -11.39
C LEU A 2 21.45 -35.16 -11.83
N ILE A 3 21.74 -34.93 -13.11
CA ILE A 3 22.13 -33.61 -13.61
C ILE A 3 21.02 -32.56 -13.49
N VAL A 4 19.77 -32.97 -13.66
CA VAL A 4 18.61 -32.08 -13.60
C VAL A 4 18.45 -31.49 -12.20
N ILE A 5 18.67 -32.31 -11.17
CA ILE A 5 18.50 -31.93 -9.78
C ILE A 5 19.59 -30.93 -9.38
N VAL A 6 20.82 -31.13 -9.86
CA VAL A 6 21.94 -30.21 -9.64
C VAL A 6 21.68 -28.85 -10.29
N VAL A 7 21.22 -28.85 -11.54
CA VAL A 7 20.92 -27.60 -12.26
C VAL A 7 19.76 -26.84 -11.60
N LEU A 8 18.68 -27.53 -11.22
CA LEU A 8 17.55 -26.91 -10.52
C LEU A 8 17.95 -26.34 -9.16
N GLY A 9 18.78 -27.04 -8.40
CA GLY A 9 19.27 -26.57 -7.10
C GLY A 9 20.10 -25.29 -7.21
N LEU A 10 20.97 -25.21 -8.22
CA LEU A 10 21.83 -24.05 -8.43
C LEU A 10 21.02 -22.83 -8.92
N LEU A 11 20.09 -23.04 -9.85
CA LEU A 11 19.19 -21.98 -10.33
C LEU A 11 18.28 -21.43 -9.22
N ALA A 12 17.76 -22.28 -8.34
CA ALA A 12 16.89 -21.87 -7.24
C ALA A 12 17.58 -20.92 -6.25
N ALA A 13 18.85 -21.18 -5.93
CA ALA A 13 19.61 -20.33 -5.01
C ALA A 13 19.75 -18.88 -5.51
N VAL A 14 20.04 -18.69 -6.80
CA VAL A 14 20.25 -17.34 -7.36
C VAL A 14 18.94 -16.57 -7.45
N VAL A 15 17.87 -17.21 -7.92
CA VAL A 15 16.56 -16.57 -8.10
C VAL A 15 15.95 -16.16 -6.76
N THR A 16 16.08 -16.97 -5.70
CA THR A 16 15.51 -16.61 -4.39
C THR A 16 16.13 -15.34 -3.80
N PHE A 17 17.41 -15.06 -4.06
CA PHE A 17 18.06 -13.82 -3.65
C PHE A 17 17.51 -12.61 -4.43
N SER A 18 17.37 -12.75 -5.75
CA SER A 18 16.76 -11.71 -6.60
C SER A 18 15.29 -11.45 -6.23
N VAL A 19 14.51 -12.49 -5.94
CA VAL A 19 13.09 -12.36 -5.58
C VAL A 19 12.92 -11.75 -4.19
N ARG A 20 13.76 -12.09 -3.21
CA ARG A 20 13.71 -11.47 -1.87
C ARG A 20 14.01 -9.96 -1.95
N GLY A 21 15.08 -9.55 -2.64
CA GLY A 21 15.41 -8.14 -2.81
C GLY A 21 14.37 -7.34 -3.61
N LEU A 22 13.70 -7.98 -4.59
CA LEU A 22 12.58 -7.37 -5.30
C LEU A 22 11.31 -7.29 -4.44
N THR A 23 11.05 -8.29 -3.60
CA THR A 23 9.88 -8.32 -2.71
C THR A 23 9.92 -7.19 -1.70
N ASP A 24 11.10 -6.89 -1.13
CA ASP A 24 11.26 -5.76 -0.22
C ASP A 24 11.01 -4.42 -0.92
N LYS A 25 11.55 -4.23 -2.14
CA LYS A 25 11.26 -3.06 -2.97
C LYS A 25 9.78 -2.96 -3.35
N ALA A 26 9.14 -4.09 -3.66
CA ALA A 26 7.73 -4.14 -4.00
C ALA A 26 6.85 -3.75 -2.81
N ARG A 27 7.21 -4.16 -1.59
CA ARG A 27 6.51 -3.75 -0.36
C ARG A 27 6.63 -2.24 -0.12
N THR A 28 7.84 -1.70 -0.18
CA THR A 28 8.05 -0.25 -0.01
C THR A 28 7.30 0.55 -1.09
N SER A 29 7.36 0.10 -2.34
CA SER A 29 6.64 0.76 -3.45
C SER A 29 5.12 0.66 -3.29
N SER A 30 4.60 -0.46 -2.79
CA SER A 30 3.16 -0.63 -2.56
C SER A 30 2.68 0.34 -1.49
N CYS A 31 3.44 0.52 -0.41
CA CYS A 31 3.09 1.46 0.65
C CYS A 31 3.17 2.93 0.21
N ALA A 32 4.12 3.29 -0.66
CA ALA A 32 4.17 4.62 -1.26
C ALA A 32 2.98 4.86 -2.21
N VAL A 33 2.62 3.85 -3.02
CA VAL A 33 1.47 3.91 -3.92
C VAL A 33 0.16 4.02 -3.15
N ASP A 34 -0.02 3.27 -2.06
CA ASP A 34 -1.22 3.35 -1.24
C ASP A 34 -1.38 4.72 -0.58
N LYS A 35 -0.28 5.30 -0.07
CA LYS A 35 -0.29 6.67 0.44
C LYS A 35 -0.72 7.67 -0.63
N HIS A 36 -0.14 7.60 -1.84
CA HIS A 36 -0.51 8.49 -2.93
C HIS A 36 -1.93 8.26 -3.44
N ASN A 37 -2.43 7.03 -3.43
CA ASN A 37 -3.81 6.73 -3.78
C ASN A 37 -4.78 7.41 -2.82
N ILE A 38 -4.48 7.38 -1.51
CA ILE A 38 -5.28 8.06 -0.49
C ILE A 38 -5.18 9.58 -0.64
N GLU A 39 -3.97 10.15 -0.81
CA GLU A 39 -3.80 11.58 -1.08
C GLU A 39 -4.60 12.04 -2.31
N THR A 40 -4.55 11.27 -3.41
CA THR A 40 -5.33 11.55 -4.63
C THR A 40 -6.84 11.44 -4.39
N ALA A 41 -7.29 10.49 -3.55
CA ALA A 41 -8.68 10.37 -3.14
C ALA A 41 -9.15 11.57 -2.30
N LEU A 42 -8.29 12.09 -1.41
CA LEU A 42 -8.58 13.33 -0.67
C LEU A 42 -8.63 14.54 -1.60
N ASP A 43 -7.67 14.68 -2.52
CA ASP A 43 -7.63 15.81 -3.46
C ASP A 43 -8.83 15.81 -4.40
N SER A 44 -9.25 14.64 -4.88
CA SER A 44 -10.48 14.51 -5.67
C SER A 44 -11.72 14.87 -4.85
N TYR A 45 -11.82 14.45 -3.58
CA TYR A 45 -12.92 14.85 -2.70
C TYR A 45 -13.03 16.37 -2.55
N VAL A 46 -11.91 17.04 -2.28
CA VAL A 46 -11.87 18.51 -2.16
C VAL A 46 -12.26 19.16 -3.50
N ALA A 47 -11.87 18.59 -4.64
CA ALA A 47 -12.24 19.10 -5.95
C ALA A 47 -13.75 18.99 -6.26
N PHE A 48 -14.42 17.94 -5.79
CA PHE A 48 -15.86 17.74 -6.03
C PHE A 48 -16.75 18.53 -5.08
N TYR A 49 -16.39 18.61 -3.80
CA TYR A 49 -17.25 19.18 -2.76
C TYR A 49 -16.84 20.60 -2.34
N GLY A 50 -15.68 21.09 -2.77
CA GLY A 50 -15.26 22.49 -2.58
C GLY A 50 -14.89 22.87 -1.14
N GLU A 51 -15.05 21.96 -0.18
CA GLU A 51 -14.68 22.16 1.23
C GLU A 51 -13.76 21.03 1.71
N PRO A 52 -12.76 21.33 2.57
CA PRO A 52 -12.05 20.29 3.30
C PRO A 52 -13.07 19.62 4.25
N ALA A 53 -13.38 18.34 4.03
CA ALA A 53 -14.38 17.64 4.82
C ALA A 53 -14.13 17.85 6.32
N PRO A 54 -15.14 18.30 7.11
CA PRO A 54 -14.93 18.67 8.50
C PRO A 54 -14.59 17.48 9.41
N THR A 55 -14.66 16.25 8.91
CA THR A 55 -14.19 15.03 9.57
C THR A 55 -13.81 14.03 8.47
N LEU A 56 -12.64 14.22 7.84
CA LEU A 56 -12.03 13.25 6.92
C LEU A 56 -11.61 12.03 7.73
N ASP A 57 -12.59 11.17 7.98
CA ASP A 57 -12.45 9.83 8.54
C ASP A 57 -12.72 8.85 7.39
N GLU A 58 -12.10 7.67 7.40
CA GLU A 58 -12.27 6.68 6.32
C GLU A 58 -13.75 6.33 6.10
N ALA A 59 -14.55 6.35 7.16
CA ALA A 59 -15.99 6.14 7.11
C ALA A 59 -16.73 7.15 6.21
N GLY A 60 -16.27 8.41 6.21
CA GLY A 60 -16.81 9.46 5.34
C GLY A 60 -16.48 9.22 3.87
N LEU A 61 -15.23 8.83 3.57
CA LEU A 61 -14.77 8.59 2.19
C LEU A 61 -15.33 7.30 1.57
N ILE A 62 -15.65 6.29 2.37
CA ILE A 62 -16.38 5.10 1.92
C ILE A 62 -17.84 5.44 1.61
N THR A 63 -18.47 6.28 2.44
CA THR A 63 -19.87 6.68 2.24
C THR A 63 -20.05 7.51 0.97
N VAL A 64 -19.09 8.37 0.63
CA VAL A 64 -19.10 9.12 -0.63
C VAL A 64 -18.52 8.36 -1.82
N GLY A 65 -18.10 7.11 -1.63
CA GLY A 65 -17.60 6.23 -2.69
C GLY A 65 -16.25 6.64 -3.28
N MET A 66 -15.49 7.50 -2.60
CA MET A 66 -14.15 7.91 -3.03
C MET A 66 -13.06 6.95 -2.58
N LEU A 67 -13.36 6.08 -1.58
CA LEU A 67 -12.62 4.86 -1.30
C LEU A 67 -13.53 3.64 -1.46
N GLY A 68 -13.07 2.63 -2.21
CA GLY A 68 -13.81 1.37 -2.38
C GLY A 68 -13.76 0.45 -1.15
N LYS A 69 -12.82 0.68 -0.23
CA LYS A 69 -12.65 -0.05 1.04
C LYS A 69 -11.74 0.74 1.98
N ALA A 70 -11.92 0.58 3.30
CA ALA A 70 -10.95 1.04 4.29
C ALA A 70 -9.59 0.38 4.03
N SER A 71 -8.54 1.18 3.99
CA SER A 71 -7.16 0.77 3.78
C SER A 71 -6.59 0.22 5.07
N VAL A 72 -6.23 -1.07 5.08
CA VAL A 72 -5.67 -1.75 6.28
C VAL A 72 -4.27 -1.22 6.66
N LEU A 73 -3.64 -0.43 5.78
CA LEU A 73 -2.26 0.05 5.91
C LEU A 73 -2.16 1.50 6.38
N TRP A 74 -3.14 2.32 5.98
CA TRP A 74 -3.09 3.78 6.14
C TRP A 74 -4.48 4.27 6.53
N ASP A 75 -4.54 5.00 7.62
CA ASP A 75 -5.74 5.65 8.15
C ASP A 75 -5.72 7.15 7.78
N VAL A 76 -6.90 7.75 7.69
CA VAL A 76 -7.07 9.17 7.34
C VAL A 76 -7.65 9.88 8.56
N SER A 77 -6.86 10.79 9.13
CA SER A 77 -7.32 11.66 10.22
C SER A 77 -7.20 13.11 9.76
N GLY A 78 -8.28 13.67 9.21
CA GLY A 78 -8.24 15.00 8.61
C GLY A 78 -7.50 14.97 7.26
N ARG A 79 -6.58 15.92 7.03
CA ARG A 79 -5.73 15.97 5.82
C ARG A 79 -4.43 15.15 5.94
N SER A 80 -4.26 14.41 7.03
CA SER A 80 -3.06 13.60 7.25
C SER A 80 -3.37 12.13 7.05
N VAL A 81 -2.55 11.49 6.22
CA VAL A 81 -2.48 10.04 6.09
C VAL A 81 -1.54 9.53 7.18
N VAL A 82 -2.10 8.85 8.17
CA VAL A 82 -1.37 8.28 9.31
C VAL A 82 -1.33 6.75 9.16
N PRO A 83 -0.28 6.05 9.62
CA PRO A 83 -0.24 4.60 9.54
C PRO A 83 -1.31 3.99 10.46
N GLN A 84 -2.12 3.06 9.95
CA GLN A 84 -3.17 2.41 10.75
C GLN A 84 -2.52 1.59 11.89
N PRO A 85 -2.99 1.70 13.14
CA PRO A 85 -2.51 0.86 14.24
C PRO A 85 -2.82 -0.62 13.94
N GLY A 86 -1.81 -1.39 13.53
CA GLY A 86 -1.95 -2.79 13.15
C GLY A 86 -1.52 -3.11 11.71
N ALA A 87 -1.30 -2.09 10.87
CA ALA A 87 -0.55 -2.24 9.63
C ALA A 87 0.86 -2.74 9.96
N SER A 88 1.39 -3.71 9.20
CA SER A 88 2.75 -4.21 9.42
C SER A 88 3.71 -3.03 9.53
N THR A 89 4.43 -2.92 10.65
CA THR A 89 5.44 -1.89 10.97
C THR A 89 6.61 -1.81 9.98
N THR A 90 6.49 -2.49 8.83
CA THR A 90 7.45 -2.57 7.73
C THR A 90 7.25 -1.47 6.68
N CYS A 91 6.23 -0.62 6.83
CA CYS A 91 5.96 0.52 5.95
C CYS A 91 6.18 1.89 6.59
N VAL A 92 6.93 1.92 7.69
CA VAL A 92 7.44 3.14 8.34
C VAL A 92 8.97 3.11 8.32
#